data_AF-A0A967G869-F1
#
_entry.id   AF-A0A967G869-F1
#
_cell.length_a   1.000
_cell.length_b   1.000
_cell.length_c   1.000
_cell.angle_alpha   90.00
_cell.angle_beta   90.00
_cell.angle_gamma   90.00
#
_symmetry.space_group_name_H-M   'P 1'
#
loop_
_entity.id
_entity.type
_entity.pdbx_description
1 polymer ?
#
loop_
_entity_poly.entity_id
_entity_poly.type
_entity_poly.pdbx_seq_one_letter_code
_entity_poly.pdbx_strand_id
1 'polypeptide(L)'
;MNESRKTGHLLTEKINPKTTELDRCSPLEVVELILQEDRGIVDAVEKEKDNISYAVEIVVKRIKQGGRLFFLGAGTSGRLGVLEAAECPPTFGTDPDLILAFIAGGKGAVWQSVEGAEDSRTESRDCLANAGLTKDDVVIGIAASASTPFVESGLEYAKSTGSGTVLVTCNPVESKMADVT
;
A
#
# COMPACT_ATOMS: atom_id res chain seq x y z
N MET A 1 20.68 9.73 -13.63
CA MET A 1 19.38 10.11 -14.23
C MET A 1 18.91 8.93 -15.04
N ASN A 2 18.16 8.02 -14.41
CA ASN A 2 17.57 6.86 -15.09
C ASN A 2 16.49 7.33 -16.05
N GLU A 3 16.37 6.66 -17.20
CA GLU A 3 15.30 6.85 -18.18
C GLU A 3 13.95 6.95 -17.46
N SER A 4 13.38 8.16 -17.47
CA SER A 4 12.19 8.51 -16.70
C SER A 4 11.05 7.57 -17.06
N ARG A 5 10.55 6.79 -16.07
CA ARG A 5 9.25 6.11 -16.19
C ARG A 5 8.24 7.14 -16.67
N LYS A 6 7.55 6.86 -17.78
CA LYS A 6 6.47 7.73 -18.28
C LYS A 6 5.25 7.59 -17.37
N THR A 7 5.30 8.14 -16.16
CA THR A 7 4.22 8.07 -15.17
C THR A 7 3.12 9.10 -15.39
N GLY A 8 3.33 10.10 -16.27
CA GLY A 8 2.36 11.18 -16.51
C GLY A 8 0.99 10.76 -17.08
N HIS A 9 0.79 9.48 -17.40
CA HIS A 9 -0.53 8.94 -17.78
C HIS A 9 -1.35 8.50 -16.54
N LEU A 10 -0.68 8.22 -15.42
CA LEU A 10 -1.30 7.82 -14.15
C LEU A 10 -2.13 8.97 -13.58
N LEU A 11 -3.27 8.64 -12.97
CA LEU A 11 -4.14 9.64 -12.34
C LEU A 11 -3.40 10.35 -11.20
N THR A 12 -2.59 9.62 -10.42
CA THR A 12 -1.80 10.16 -9.31
C THR A 12 -0.80 11.24 -9.70
N GLU A 13 -0.37 11.28 -10.96
CA GLU A 13 0.61 12.26 -11.46
C GLU A 13 -0.03 13.45 -12.19
N LYS A 14 -1.38 13.47 -12.30
CA LYS A 14 -2.08 14.56 -12.99
C LYS A 14 -2.17 15.78 -12.08
N ILE A 15 -1.99 16.95 -12.68
CA ILE A 15 -2.22 18.23 -12.03
C ILE A 15 -3.72 18.38 -11.76
N ASN A 16 -4.08 18.71 -10.51
CA ASN A 16 -5.44 19.07 -10.17
C ASN A 16 -5.75 20.48 -10.72
N PRO A 17 -6.71 20.62 -11.65
CA PRO A 17 -7.01 21.91 -12.28
C PRO A 17 -7.55 22.96 -11.29
N LYS A 18 -8.04 22.56 -10.12
CA LYS A 18 -8.52 23.49 -9.09
C LYS A 18 -7.40 24.15 -8.29
N THR A 19 -6.18 23.63 -8.37
CA THR A 19 -5.06 24.05 -7.52
C THR A 19 -3.87 24.56 -8.33
N THR A 20 -4.09 25.04 -9.57
CA THR A 20 -3.00 25.53 -10.44
C THR A 20 -2.30 26.78 -9.89
N GLU A 21 -2.99 27.56 -9.05
CA GLU A 21 -2.49 28.79 -8.43
C GLU A 21 -2.34 28.65 -6.89
N LEU A 22 -2.18 27.42 -6.39
CA LEU A 22 -2.13 27.14 -4.94
C LEU A 22 -1.03 27.92 -4.22
N ASP A 23 0.09 28.19 -4.89
CA ASP A 23 1.23 28.95 -4.38
C ASP A 23 0.93 30.45 -4.19
N ARG A 24 -0.19 30.95 -4.74
CA ARG A 24 -0.65 32.34 -4.63
C ARG A 24 -1.81 32.52 -3.64
N CYS A 25 -2.40 31.42 -3.17
CA CYS A 25 -3.47 31.44 -2.19
C CYS A 25 -2.97 31.91 -0.81
N SER A 26 -3.86 32.58 -0.07
CA SER A 26 -3.67 32.77 1.36
C SER A 26 -3.69 31.43 2.10
N PRO A 27 -3.13 31.35 3.33
CA PRO A 27 -3.16 30.11 4.11
C PRO A 27 -4.57 29.54 4.35
N LEU A 28 -5.58 30.40 4.51
CA LEU A 28 -6.97 29.96 4.67
C LEU A 28 -7.50 29.29 3.39
N GLU A 29 -7.27 29.92 2.23
CA GLU A 29 -7.69 29.36 0.94
C GLU A 29 -7.00 28.02 0.65
N VAL A 30 -5.71 27.86 1.00
CA VAL A 30 -5.00 26.57 0.89
C VAL A 30 -5.69 25.49 1.74
N VAL A 31 -6.03 25.80 3.00
CA VAL A 31 -6.73 24.86 3.88
C VAL A 31 -8.12 24.52 3.33
N GLU A 32 -8.87 25.51 2.84
CA GLU A 32 -10.19 25.29 2.26
C GLU A 32 -10.13 24.42 1.00
N LEU A 33 -9.12 24.60 0.14
CA LEU A 33 -8.91 23.77 -1.05
C LEU A 33 -8.58 22.32 -0.68
N ILE A 34 -7.69 22.09 0.30
CA ILE A 34 -7.37 20.74 0.78
C ILE A 34 -8.62 20.07 1.37
N LEU A 35 -9.36 20.76 2.24
CA LEU A 35 -10.60 20.24 2.83
C LEU A 35 -11.68 19.94 1.79
N GLN A 36 -11.72 20.69 0.69
CA GLN A 36 -12.64 20.42 -0.42
C GLN A 36 -12.27 19.12 -1.15
N GLU A 37 -10.99 18.83 -1.35
CA GLU A 37 -10.54 17.57 -1.95
C GLU A 37 -10.73 16.38 -1.01
N ASP A 38 -10.46 16.54 0.29
CA ASP A 38 -10.63 15.48 1.30
C ASP A 38 -12.08 14.99 1.41
N ARG A 39 -13.07 15.84 1.14
CA ARG A 39 -14.50 15.44 1.14
C ARG A 39 -14.79 14.28 0.19
N GLY A 40 -14.02 14.13 -0.89
CA GLY A 40 -14.20 13.06 -1.86
C GLY A 40 -13.67 11.69 -1.41
N ILE A 41 -12.93 11.61 -0.30
CA ILE A 41 -12.29 10.36 0.16
C ILE A 41 -13.35 9.31 0.51
N VAL A 42 -14.38 9.69 1.26
CA VAL A 42 -15.44 8.74 1.67
C VAL A 42 -16.18 8.19 0.46
N ASP A 43 -16.52 9.05 -0.51
CA ASP A 43 -17.18 8.65 -1.75
C ASP A 43 -16.30 7.70 -2.58
N ALA A 44 -14.98 7.90 -2.58
CA ALA A 44 -14.04 7.00 -3.27
C ALA A 44 -13.97 5.64 -2.58
N VAL A 45 -13.88 5.60 -1.26
CA VAL A 45 -13.88 4.35 -0.48
C VAL A 45 -15.22 3.62 -0.60
N GLU A 46 -16.35 4.34 -0.63
CA GLU A 46 -17.67 3.72 -0.79
C GLU A 46 -17.80 2.96 -2.12
N LYS A 47 -17.19 3.46 -3.19
CA LYS A 47 -17.17 2.78 -4.49
C LYS A 47 -16.41 1.45 -4.45
N GLU A 48 -15.44 1.32 -3.56
CA GLU A 48 -14.60 0.14 -3.40
C GLU A 48 -15.11 -0.82 -2.31
N LYS A 49 -16.28 -0.57 -1.71
CA LYS A 49 -16.81 -1.37 -0.59
C LYS A 49 -16.89 -2.87 -0.87
N ASP A 50 -17.22 -3.27 -2.10
CA ASP A 50 -17.33 -4.68 -2.47
C ASP A 50 -15.93 -5.34 -2.58
N ASN A 51 -14.96 -4.63 -3.14
CA ASN A 51 -13.56 -5.05 -3.20
C ASN A 51 -12.94 -5.13 -1.80
N ILE A 52 -13.20 -4.14 -0.95
CA ILE A 52 -12.77 -4.13 0.46
C ILE A 52 -13.39 -5.31 1.20
N SER A 53 -14.70 -5.57 1.03
CA SER A 53 -15.37 -6.71 1.64
C SER A 53 -14.73 -8.03 1.22
N TYR A 54 -14.44 -8.19 -0.07
CA TYR A 54 -13.79 -9.39 -0.59
C TYR A 54 -12.35 -9.56 -0.07
N ALA A 55 -11.58 -8.47 0.04
CA ALA A 55 -10.26 -8.49 0.66
C ALA A 55 -10.34 -8.95 2.14
N VAL A 56 -11.32 -8.45 2.90
CA VAL A 56 -11.57 -8.88 4.28
C VAL A 56 -11.90 -10.37 4.35
N GLU A 57 -12.71 -10.91 3.45
CA GLU A 57 -13.01 -12.34 3.39
C GLU A 57 -11.76 -13.19 3.16
N ILE A 58 -10.87 -12.78 2.26
CA ILE A 58 -9.58 -13.44 2.01
C ILE A 58 -8.75 -13.44 3.32
N VAL A 59 -8.58 -12.28 3.94
CA VAL A 59 -7.79 -12.12 5.17
C VAL A 59 -8.35 -12.99 6.30
N VAL A 60 -9.65 -12.90 6.58
CA VAL A 60 -10.30 -13.65 7.66
C VAL A 60 -10.18 -15.16 7.43
N LYS A 61 -10.39 -15.63 6.20
CA LYS A 61 -10.27 -17.05 5.86
C LYS A 61 -8.87 -17.59 6.16
N ARG A 62 -7.84 -16.82 5.80
CA ARG A 62 -6.42 -17.19 5.91
C ARG A 62 -5.91 -17.13 7.35
N ILE A 63 -6.25 -16.07 8.09
CA ILE A 63 -5.94 -15.98 9.52
C ILE A 63 -6.58 -17.13 10.31
N LYS A 64 -7.82 -17.51 10.00
CA LYS A 64 -8.48 -18.67 10.63
C LYS A 64 -7.79 -20.01 10.35
N GLN A 65 -6.96 -20.09 9.30
CA GLN A 65 -6.15 -21.26 8.97
C GLN A 65 -4.76 -21.22 9.65
N GLY A 66 -4.49 -20.23 10.48
CA GLY A 66 -3.21 -20.03 11.15
C GLY A 66 -2.20 -19.20 10.35
N GLY A 67 -2.64 -18.59 9.25
CA GLY A 67 -1.81 -17.65 8.50
C GLY A 67 -1.69 -16.27 9.14
N ARG A 68 -0.81 -15.45 8.58
CA ARG A 68 -0.50 -14.09 8.98
C ARG A 68 -0.85 -13.09 7.87
N LEU A 69 -0.85 -11.82 8.23
CA LEU A 69 -1.05 -10.71 7.30
C LEU A 69 0.24 -9.90 7.17
N PHE A 70 0.64 -9.59 5.94
CA PHE A 70 1.81 -8.77 5.64
C PHE A 70 1.42 -7.52 4.86
N PHE A 71 1.72 -6.34 5.39
CA PHE A 71 1.69 -5.09 4.64
C PHE A 71 3.02 -4.85 3.93
N LEU A 72 2.97 -4.45 2.65
CA LEU A 72 4.12 -4.00 1.87
C LEU A 72 3.89 -2.59 1.36
N GLY A 73 4.89 -1.71 1.51
CA GLY A 73 4.82 -0.37 0.92
C GLY A 73 6.15 0.35 0.93
N ALA A 74 6.22 1.48 0.24
CA ALA A 74 7.33 2.43 0.31
C ALA A 74 6.82 3.77 0.83
N GLY A 75 7.72 4.59 1.39
CA GLY A 75 7.39 5.94 1.85
C GLY A 75 6.17 5.99 2.77
N THR A 76 5.22 6.87 2.47
CA THR A 76 3.97 7.02 3.24
C THR A 76 3.16 5.71 3.30
N SER A 77 3.02 5.01 2.18
CA SER A 77 2.28 3.75 2.13
C SER A 77 2.87 2.69 3.07
N GLY A 78 4.20 2.56 3.08
CA GLY A 78 4.89 1.64 3.99
C GLY A 78 4.73 2.05 5.45
N ARG A 79 4.77 3.36 5.75
CA ARG A 79 4.55 3.87 7.12
C ARG A 79 3.13 3.61 7.62
N LEU A 80 2.12 3.75 6.76
CA LEU A 80 0.74 3.41 7.11
C LEU A 80 0.61 1.91 7.42
N GLY A 81 1.21 1.02 6.61
CA GLY A 81 1.24 -0.41 6.92
C GLY A 81 1.91 -0.73 8.27
N VAL A 82 3.01 -0.05 8.59
CA VAL A 82 3.68 -0.18 9.91
C VAL A 82 2.80 0.31 11.05
N LEU A 83 2.09 1.42 10.87
CA LEU A 83 1.15 1.96 11.85
C LEU A 83 0.04 0.95 12.16
N GLU A 84 -0.64 0.45 11.12
CA GLU A 84 -1.73 -0.53 11.26
C GLU A 84 -1.26 -1.81 11.98
N ALA A 85 -0.10 -2.35 11.59
CA ALA A 85 0.48 -3.54 12.24
C ALA A 85 0.79 -3.30 13.73
N ALA A 86 1.32 -2.12 14.08
CA ALA A 86 1.68 -1.78 15.45
C ALA A 86 0.47 -1.57 16.38
N GLU A 87 -0.68 -1.16 15.84
CA GLU A 87 -1.89 -0.91 16.63
C GLU A 87 -2.69 -2.18 16.94
N CYS A 88 -2.48 -3.26 16.19
CA CYS A 88 -3.26 -4.49 16.36
C CYS A 88 -3.06 -5.19 17.71
N PRO A 89 -1.82 -5.42 18.21
CA PRO A 89 -1.62 -6.05 19.52
C PRO A 89 -2.26 -5.30 20.70
N PRO A 90 -2.08 -3.98 20.89
CA PRO A 90 -2.70 -3.28 22.02
C PRO A 90 -4.22 -3.10 21.86
N THR A 91 -4.75 -3.05 20.63
CA THR A 91 -6.18 -2.82 20.39
C THR A 91 -6.99 -4.12 20.50
N PHE A 92 -6.47 -5.22 19.95
CA PHE A 92 -7.20 -6.48 19.80
C PHE A 92 -6.58 -7.65 20.59
N GLY A 93 -5.44 -7.45 21.26
CA GLY A 93 -4.76 -8.51 22.01
C GLY A 93 -4.13 -9.59 21.12
N THR A 94 -3.83 -9.27 19.86
CA THR A 94 -3.23 -10.22 18.92
C THR A 94 -1.76 -10.48 19.22
N ASP A 95 -1.26 -11.63 18.76
CA ASP A 95 0.18 -11.88 18.70
C ASP A 95 0.85 -10.80 17.82
N PRO A 96 1.99 -10.20 18.23
CA PRO A 96 2.73 -9.24 17.41
C PRO A 96 3.16 -9.76 16.04
N ASP A 97 3.29 -11.08 15.87
CA ASP A 97 3.69 -11.69 14.60
C ASP A 97 2.49 -12.06 13.70
N LEU A 98 1.25 -11.80 14.16
CA LEU A 98 0.04 -12.04 13.35
C LEU A 98 -0.06 -11.06 12.16
N ILE A 99 0.31 -9.80 12.40
CA ILE A 99 0.22 -8.72 11.41
C ILE A 99 1.59 -8.03 11.37
N LEU A 100 2.25 -8.13 10.23
CA LEU A 100 3.61 -7.65 9.99
C LEU A 100 3.60 -6.62 8.88
N ALA A 101 4.58 -5.72 8.88
CA ALA A 101 4.73 -4.71 7.84
C ALA A 101 6.19 -4.60 7.37
N PHE A 102 6.41 -4.56 6.06
CA PHE A 102 7.70 -4.28 5.45
C PHE A 102 7.63 -3.00 4.64
N ILE A 103 8.50 -2.07 5.01
CA ILE A 103 8.72 -0.81 4.33
C ILE A 103 10.00 -0.89 3.50
N ALA A 104 9.96 -0.44 2.25
CA ALA A 104 11.13 -0.34 1.39
C ALA A 104 12.22 0.52 2.05
N GLY A 105 13.46 0.05 2.07
CA GLY A 105 14.57 0.67 2.78
C GLY A 105 14.68 0.26 4.26
N GLY A 106 13.84 -0.69 4.70
CA GLY A 106 13.87 -1.28 6.03
C GLY A 106 13.43 -0.33 7.16
N LYS A 107 13.63 -0.76 8.41
CA LYS A 107 13.10 -0.07 9.62
C LYS A 107 13.48 1.42 9.72
N GLY A 108 14.66 1.80 9.22
CA GLY A 108 15.08 3.21 9.19
C GLY A 108 14.18 4.10 8.33
N ALA A 109 13.58 3.53 7.28
CA ALA A 109 12.70 4.23 6.35
C ALA A 109 11.41 4.79 7.01
N VAL A 110 11.03 4.24 8.16
CA VAL A 110 9.95 4.76 8.99
C VAL A 110 10.21 6.22 9.37
N TRP A 111 11.45 6.54 9.74
CA TRP A 111 11.85 7.86 10.24
C TRP A 111 12.42 8.78 9.17
N GLN A 112 13.15 8.22 8.20
CA GLN A 112 13.83 8.99 7.15
C GLN A 112 13.64 8.31 5.81
N SER A 113 13.14 9.04 4.82
CA SER A 113 12.97 8.50 3.47
C SER A 113 14.30 8.04 2.88
N VAL A 114 14.30 6.87 2.25
CA VAL A 114 15.46 6.28 1.57
C VAL A 114 15.25 6.39 0.07
N GLU A 115 16.04 7.23 -0.59
CA GLU A 115 15.93 7.47 -2.02
C GLU A 115 16.20 6.18 -2.81
N GLY A 116 15.33 5.87 -3.79
CA GLY A 116 15.44 4.69 -4.65
C GLY A 116 15.07 3.36 -4.00
N ALA A 117 14.73 3.31 -2.70
CA ALA A 117 14.34 2.07 -2.04
C ALA A 117 13.08 1.44 -2.68
N GLU A 118 12.14 2.28 -3.12
CA GLU A 118 10.90 1.85 -3.77
C GLU A 118 11.13 1.13 -5.12
N ASP A 119 12.29 1.31 -5.74
CA ASP A 119 12.66 0.70 -7.01
C ASP A 119 13.25 -0.71 -6.86
N SER A 120 13.51 -1.16 -5.64
CA SER A 120 14.09 -2.48 -5.38
C SER A 120 13.08 -3.60 -5.61
N ARG A 121 13.27 -4.39 -6.67
CA ARG A 121 12.45 -5.58 -6.94
C ARG A 121 12.83 -6.79 -6.08
N THR A 122 14.01 -6.81 -5.46
CA THR A 122 14.48 -7.97 -4.68
C THR A 122 14.16 -7.87 -3.20
N GLU A 123 14.16 -6.65 -2.65
CA GLU A 123 14.06 -6.44 -1.21
C GLU A 123 12.75 -6.99 -0.62
N SER A 124 11.60 -6.68 -1.22
CA SER A 124 10.30 -7.17 -0.73
C SER A 124 10.19 -8.69 -0.76
N ARG A 125 10.69 -9.32 -1.83
CA ARG A 125 10.77 -10.78 -1.95
C ARG A 125 11.62 -11.37 -0.84
N ASP A 126 12.79 -10.80 -0.61
CA ASP A 126 13.73 -11.31 0.40
C ASP A 126 13.16 -11.11 1.82
N CYS A 127 12.46 -10.00 2.10
CA CYS A 127 11.72 -9.80 3.35
C CYS A 127 10.65 -10.87 3.58
N LEU A 128 9.80 -11.13 2.58
CA LEU A 128 8.75 -12.14 2.66
C LEU A 128 9.31 -13.56 2.80
N ALA A 129 10.35 -13.89 2.03
CA ALA A 129 11.01 -15.19 2.11
C ALA A 129 11.66 -15.43 3.48
N ASN A 130 12.36 -14.42 4.01
CA ASN A 130 13.00 -14.51 5.34
C ASN A 130 11.97 -14.58 6.47
N ALA A 131 10.79 -13.99 6.31
CA ALA A 131 9.67 -14.14 7.22
C ALA A 131 8.95 -15.49 7.09
N GLY A 132 9.39 -16.35 6.17
CA GLY A 132 8.81 -17.65 5.90
C GLY A 132 7.39 -17.55 5.37
N LEU A 133 7.13 -16.67 4.40
CA LEU A 133 5.81 -16.55 3.76
C LEU A 133 5.34 -17.91 3.24
N THR A 134 4.09 -18.24 3.53
CA THR A 134 3.44 -19.48 3.14
C THR A 134 2.14 -19.20 2.39
N LYS A 135 1.63 -20.21 1.68
CA LYS A 135 0.33 -20.13 0.98
C LYS A 135 -0.85 -19.78 1.89
N ASP A 136 -0.72 -19.93 3.20
CA ASP A 136 -1.78 -19.67 4.17
C ASP A 136 -1.78 -18.21 4.64
N ASP A 137 -0.75 -17.43 4.29
CA ASP A 137 -0.62 -16.01 4.59
C ASP A 137 -1.33 -15.12 3.54
N VAL A 138 -1.46 -13.83 3.85
CA VAL A 138 -1.96 -12.78 2.93
C VAL A 138 -0.97 -11.63 2.87
N VAL A 139 -0.76 -11.10 1.67
CA VAL A 139 0.05 -9.91 1.42
C VAL A 139 -0.82 -8.79 0.87
N ILE A 140 -0.85 -7.65 1.57
CA ILE A 140 -1.47 -6.40 1.13
C ILE A 140 -0.36 -5.45 0.68
N GLY A 141 -0.28 -5.21 -0.63
CA GLY A 141 0.59 -4.20 -1.21
C GLY A 141 -0.10 -2.84 -1.23
N ILE A 142 0.56 -1.79 -0.78
CA ILE A 142 0.03 -0.42 -0.74
C ILE A 142 0.89 0.48 -1.62
N ALA A 143 0.33 0.90 -2.75
CA ALA A 143 1.01 1.79 -3.69
C ALA A 143 -0.02 2.66 -4.42
N ALA A 144 -0.07 3.96 -4.08
CA ALA A 144 -0.99 4.91 -4.72
C ALA A 144 -0.85 4.89 -6.25
N SER A 145 0.38 4.75 -6.75
CA SER A 145 0.68 4.71 -8.20
C SER A 145 0.34 3.37 -8.88
N ALA A 146 0.14 2.29 -8.10
CA ALA A 146 0.08 0.88 -8.54
C ALA A 146 1.37 0.32 -9.18
N SER A 147 2.37 1.15 -9.46
CA SER A 147 3.56 0.79 -10.25
C SER A 147 4.87 0.87 -9.46
N THR A 148 4.80 0.75 -8.13
CA THR A 148 5.97 0.79 -7.25
C THR A 148 6.67 -0.58 -7.25
N PRO A 149 7.89 -0.72 -7.82
CA PRO A 149 8.50 -2.03 -8.05
C PRO A 149 8.67 -2.90 -6.81
N PHE A 150 8.98 -2.30 -5.65
CA PHE A 150 9.04 -3.01 -4.36
C PHE A 150 7.72 -3.71 -4.03
N VAL A 151 6.59 -3.03 -4.24
CA VAL A 151 5.26 -3.58 -3.98
C VAL A 151 4.89 -4.60 -5.04
N GLU A 152 5.12 -4.29 -6.32
CA GLU A 152 4.83 -5.20 -7.43
C GLU A 152 5.54 -6.55 -7.26
N SER A 153 6.85 -6.54 -7.03
CA SER A 153 7.63 -7.78 -6.91
C SER A 153 7.28 -8.59 -5.66
N GLY A 154 6.84 -7.91 -4.59
CA GLY A 154 6.36 -8.57 -3.38
C GLY A 154 5.04 -9.29 -3.61
N LEU A 155 4.10 -8.66 -4.33
CA LEU A 155 2.83 -9.29 -4.72
C LEU A 155 3.03 -10.41 -5.73
N GLU A 156 3.90 -10.23 -6.72
CA GLU A 156 4.30 -11.29 -7.67
C GLU A 156 4.84 -12.53 -6.92
N TYR A 157 5.73 -12.31 -5.95
CA TYR A 157 6.27 -13.39 -5.12
C TYR A 157 5.18 -14.06 -4.28
N ALA A 158 4.36 -13.28 -3.57
CA ALA A 158 3.26 -13.80 -2.76
C ALA A 158 2.31 -14.67 -3.60
N LYS A 159 1.93 -14.22 -4.79
CA LYS A 159 1.10 -14.99 -5.72
C LYS A 159 1.75 -16.29 -6.15
N SER A 160 3.07 -16.28 -6.43
CA SER A 160 3.82 -17.50 -6.80
C SER A 160 3.91 -18.54 -5.67
N THR A 161 3.79 -18.10 -4.41
CA THR A 161 3.72 -19.01 -3.24
C THR A 161 2.30 -19.51 -2.93
N GLY A 162 1.28 -19.00 -3.63
CA GLY A 162 -0.12 -19.32 -3.40
C GLY A 162 -0.77 -18.58 -2.22
N SER A 163 -0.11 -17.54 -1.71
CA SER A 163 -0.63 -16.63 -0.68
C SER A 163 -1.81 -15.82 -1.22
N GLY A 164 -2.68 -15.32 -0.34
CA GLY A 164 -3.67 -14.32 -0.75
C GLY A 164 -3.00 -12.99 -1.08
N THR A 165 -3.48 -12.27 -2.08
CA THR A 165 -2.85 -11.02 -2.55
C THR A 165 -3.88 -9.90 -2.73
N VAL A 166 -3.60 -8.73 -2.19
CA VAL A 166 -4.45 -7.53 -2.29
C VAL A 166 -3.56 -6.34 -2.69
N LEU A 167 -4.03 -5.48 -3.58
CA LEU A 167 -3.35 -4.23 -3.94
C LEU A 167 -4.23 -3.03 -3.58
N VAL A 168 -3.80 -2.19 -2.65
CA VAL A 168 -4.47 -0.90 -2.38
C VAL A 168 -3.80 0.19 -3.22
N THR A 169 -4.58 0.83 -4.09
CA THR A 169 -4.07 1.85 -5.03
C THR A 169 -5.11 2.94 -5.35
N CYS A 170 -4.64 4.09 -5.84
CA CYS A 170 -5.47 5.22 -6.27
C CYS A 170 -5.53 5.36 -7.80
N ASN A 171 -4.89 4.45 -8.53
CA ASN A 171 -4.96 4.38 -9.99
C ASN A 171 -5.92 3.26 -10.41
N PRO A 172 -6.87 3.52 -11.33
CA PRO A 172 -7.79 2.49 -11.80
C PRO A 172 -7.03 1.49 -12.70
N VAL A 173 -6.62 0.37 -12.11
CA VAL A 173 -5.84 -0.67 -12.79
C VAL A 173 -6.40 -2.05 -12.52
N GLU A 174 -6.35 -2.92 -13.53
CA GLU A 174 -6.57 -4.36 -13.33
C GLU A 174 -5.22 -5.03 -13.08
N SER A 175 -5.00 -5.46 -11.83
CA SER A 175 -3.74 -6.02 -11.39
C SER A 175 -3.71 -7.54 -11.61
N LYS A 176 -2.73 -8.03 -12.37
CA LYS A 176 -2.52 -9.48 -12.52
C LYS A 176 -1.83 -10.11 -11.31
N MET A 177 -1.26 -9.31 -10.43
CA MET A 177 -0.49 -9.72 -9.25
C MET A 177 -1.32 -9.77 -7.96
N ALA A 178 -2.54 -9.21 -7.96
CA ALA A 178 -3.46 -9.26 -6.83
C ALA A 178 -4.69 -10.13 -7.16
N ASP A 179 -5.34 -10.67 -6.14
CA ASP A 179 -6.64 -11.33 -6.24
C ASP A 179 -7.78 -10.30 -6.21
N VAL A 180 -7.51 -9.12 -5.64
CA VAL A 180 -8.37 -7.94 -5.63
C VAL A 180 -7.52 -6.68 -5.54
N THR A 181 -7.96 -5.63 -6.24
CA THR A 181 -7.37 -4.28 -6.22
C THR A 181 -8.41 -3.32 -5.64
#